data_AF-A0A3M2M506-F1
#
_entry.id   AF-A0A3M2M506-F1
#
_cell.length_a   1.000
_cell.length_b   1.000
_cell.length_c   1.000
_cell.angle_alpha   90.00
_cell.angle_beta   90.00
_cell.angle_gamma   90.00
#
_symmetry.space_group_name_H-M   'P 1'
#
loop_
_entity.id
_entity.type
_entity.pdbx_description
1 polymer ?
#
loop_
_entity_poly.entity_id
_entity_poly.type
_entity_poly.pdbx_seq_one_letter_code
_entity_poly.pdbx_strand_id
1 'polypeptide(L)'
;MSHQPQASTTTSLIPASDPSNHPPLDSVEADSIRRPPRQRLLHSIARPLHCGIDGSFAADWLRTAFAEALIEDERLPDVVTTHHDLALILRGHRADGTNGAFDGRLSVFDTLEDSIEHLEAKADRVRAGLPVPTTIWVTTLGDNTDVIHQTIDYWAGLDLIALLRGHWPHGPNRRPHPAHWPTTITHAFSAQPLQDALAALQPPS
;
A
#
# COMPACT_ATOMS: atom_id res chain seq x y z
N MET A 1 39.00 -38.55 19.00
CA MET A 1 40.15 -37.89 18.34
C MET A 1 39.84 -36.40 18.37
N SER A 2 40.47 -35.69 19.30
CA SER A 2 40.17 -34.30 19.63
C SER A 2 41.06 -33.38 18.79
N HIS A 3 40.44 -32.53 17.97
CA HIS A 3 41.13 -31.44 17.29
C HIS A 3 40.56 -30.11 17.78
N GLN A 4 41.41 -29.38 18.49
CA GLN A 4 41.20 -28.02 18.95
C GLN A 4 42.00 -27.10 18.01
N PRO A 5 41.40 -26.13 17.31
CA PRO A 5 42.15 -25.09 16.62
C PRO A 5 42.27 -23.83 17.47
N GLN A 6 43.45 -23.25 17.38
CA GLN A 6 43.98 -22.15 18.16
C GLN A 6 43.40 -20.79 17.76
N ALA A 7 43.26 -19.92 18.75
CA ALA A 7 42.91 -18.52 18.59
C ALA A 7 44.11 -17.72 18.08
N SER A 8 43.94 -16.98 16.99
CA SER A 8 44.90 -15.99 16.51
C SER A 8 44.48 -14.60 16.98
N THR A 9 45.34 -14.00 17.80
CA THR A 9 45.26 -12.62 18.27
C THR A 9 45.66 -11.67 17.14
N THR A 10 44.70 -10.87 16.64
CA THR A 10 44.99 -9.78 15.69
C THR A 10 45.16 -8.48 16.47
N THR A 11 46.39 -7.98 16.47
CA THR A 11 46.84 -6.69 16.99
C THR A 11 46.15 -5.54 16.27
N SER A 12 45.51 -4.67 17.05
CA SER A 12 44.88 -3.42 16.63
C SER A 12 45.96 -2.34 16.45
N LEU A 13 46.09 -1.80 15.25
CA LEU A 13 46.88 -0.60 14.93
C LEU A 13 45.92 0.53 14.63
N ILE A 14 45.84 1.50 15.54
CA ILE A 14 45.10 2.75 15.39
C ILE A 14 46.03 3.74 14.66
N PRO A 15 45.71 4.18 13.43
CA PRO A 15 46.42 5.30 12.83
C PRO A 15 45.92 6.64 13.40
N ALA A 16 46.88 7.54 13.60
CA ALA A 16 46.72 8.88 14.13
C ALA A 16 45.77 9.73 13.27
N SER A 17 44.92 10.52 13.94
CA SER A 17 44.03 11.51 13.32
C SER A 17 44.84 12.71 12.81
N ASP A 18 44.65 13.02 11.53
CA ASP A 18 45.18 14.20 10.85
C ASP A 18 44.18 15.38 11.01
N PRO A 19 44.54 16.49 11.69
CA PRO A 19 43.63 17.61 11.94
C PRO A 19 43.75 18.72 10.89
N SER A 20 43.69 18.39 9.60
CA SER A 20 43.70 19.41 8.53
C SER A 20 42.95 18.94 7.29
N ASN A 21 41.63 18.87 7.38
CA ASN A 21 40.79 18.86 6.19
C ASN A 21 39.51 19.63 6.45
N HIS A 22 39.54 20.93 6.16
CA HIS A 22 38.32 21.75 6.03
C HIS A 22 37.71 21.43 4.66
N PRO A 23 36.52 20.81 4.58
CA PRO A 23 35.79 20.78 3.33
C PRO A 23 35.32 22.20 2.98
N PRO A 24 35.29 22.56 1.67
CA PRO A 24 34.72 23.82 1.23
C PRO A 24 33.24 23.88 1.61
N LEU A 25 32.88 24.96 2.32
CA LEU A 25 31.52 25.43 2.55
C LEU A 25 30.96 25.96 1.23
N ASP A 26 30.50 25.07 0.36
CA ASP A 26 29.63 25.40 -0.78
C ASP A 26 29.24 24.10 -1.47
N SER A 27 28.21 23.40 -0.97
CA SER A 27 27.40 22.39 -1.71
C SER A 27 26.42 21.64 -0.81
N VAL A 28 25.65 22.31 0.06
CA VAL A 28 24.49 21.66 0.71
C VAL A 28 23.40 22.69 1.01
N GLU A 29 22.77 23.25 -0.03
CA GLU A 29 21.42 23.84 0.15
C GLU A 29 20.56 23.68 -1.11
N ALA A 30 20.76 22.57 -1.84
CA ALA A 30 19.61 21.84 -2.36
C ALA A 30 19.10 20.93 -1.22
N ASP A 31 18.92 21.52 -0.04
CA ASP A 31 18.26 20.87 1.08
C ASP A 31 16.82 20.72 0.65
N SER A 32 16.52 19.50 0.24
CA SER A 32 15.26 18.86 0.52
C SER A 32 14.10 19.86 0.51
N ILE A 33 13.49 20.03 -0.67
CA ILE A 33 12.03 20.08 -0.71
C ILE A 33 11.59 18.73 -0.10
N ARG A 34 11.61 18.67 1.24
CA ARG A 34 11.10 17.63 2.10
C ARG A 34 9.64 17.59 1.74
N ARG A 35 9.30 16.82 0.71
CA ARG A 35 7.93 16.33 0.56
C ARG A 35 7.61 15.76 1.94
N PRO A 36 6.59 16.29 2.64
CA PRO A 36 6.21 15.70 3.92
C PRO A 36 5.99 14.20 3.68
N PRO A 37 6.28 13.32 4.64
CA PRO A 37 6.07 11.89 4.47
C PRO A 37 4.58 11.67 4.21
N ARG A 38 4.20 11.59 2.93
CA ARG A 38 2.82 11.53 2.44
C ARG A 38 2.19 10.14 2.66
N GLN A 39 3.00 9.17 3.07
CA GLN A 39 2.65 7.81 3.44
C GLN A 39 2.10 7.67 4.85
N ARG A 40 0.91 8.21 5.13
CA ARG A 40 0.29 8.07 6.47
C ARG A 40 -0.87 7.10 6.50
N LEU A 41 -1.83 7.17 5.59
CA LEU A 41 -3.09 6.47 5.81
C LEU A 41 -3.00 5.00 5.42
N LEU A 42 -2.58 4.67 4.19
CA LEU A 42 -2.47 3.28 3.74
C LEU A 42 -1.60 2.44 4.69
N HIS A 43 -0.39 2.90 5.02
CA HIS A 43 0.46 2.19 5.98
C HIS A 43 -0.10 2.15 7.40
N SER A 44 -0.84 3.17 7.83
CA SER A 44 -1.52 3.12 9.13
C SER A 44 -2.66 2.12 9.15
N ILE A 45 -3.42 1.97 8.05
CA ILE A 45 -4.56 1.07 7.93
C ILE A 45 -4.09 -0.36 7.69
N ALA A 46 -3.03 -0.55 6.91
CA ALA A 46 -2.41 -1.84 6.59
C ALA A 46 -1.73 -2.51 7.80
N ARG A 47 -1.76 -1.90 8.99
CA ARG A 47 -1.22 -2.47 10.23
C ARG A 47 -2.31 -2.51 11.30
N PRO A 48 -2.68 -3.68 11.86
CA PRO A 48 -2.18 -5.00 11.50
C PRO A 48 -2.55 -5.34 10.04
N LEU A 49 -1.80 -6.26 9.44
CA LEU A 49 -2.11 -6.78 8.10
C LEU A 49 -3.53 -7.33 8.13
N HIS A 50 -4.32 -6.95 7.13
CA HIS A 50 -5.74 -7.29 6.97
C HIS A 50 -6.60 -6.68 8.08
N CYS A 51 -7.37 -5.65 7.72
CA CYS A 51 -8.22 -4.95 8.68
C CYS A 51 -9.60 -4.71 8.10
N GLY A 52 -10.62 -5.04 8.89
CA GLY A 52 -11.99 -4.56 8.66
C GLY A 52 -12.07 -3.07 8.90
N ILE A 53 -12.75 -2.35 8.02
CA ILE A 53 -13.00 -0.91 8.14
C ILE A 53 -14.51 -0.72 8.21
N ASP A 54 -15.01 -0.43 9.40
CA ASP A 54 -16.44 -0.28 9.70
C ASP A 54 -16.78 1.13 10.22
N GLY A 55 -18.07 1.46 10.23
CA GLY A 55 -18.59 2.75 10.66
C GLY A 55 -18.84 3.77 9.54
N SER A 56 -19.36 4.94 9.93
CA SER A 56 -19.90 5.96 9.02
C SER A 56 -18.87 6.61 8.09
N PHE A 57 -17.58 6.51 8.43
CA PHE A 57 -16.47 7.12 7.68
C PHE A 57 -15.64 6.08 6.91
N ALA A 58 -16.00 4.80 6.96
CA ALA A 58 -15.26 3.71 6.31
C ALA A 58 -15.04 3.94 4.82
N ALA A 59 -16.09 4.38 4.11
CA ALA A 59 -16.03 4.62 2.67
C ALA A 59 -15.04 5.75 2.28
N ASP A 60 -14.95 6.80 3.11
CA ASP A 60 -14.04 7.92 2.83
C ASP A 60 -12.59 7.54 3.11
N TRP A 61 -12.36 6.79 4.20
CA TRP A 61 -11.04 6.22 4.48
C TRP A 61 -10.56 5.26 3.40
N LEU A 62 -11.42 4.34 2.94
CA LEU A 62 -11.10 3.43 1.85
C LEU A 62 -10.79 4.18 0.57
N ARG A 63 -11.55 5.23 0.24
CA ARG A 63 -11.27 6.06 -0.94
C ARG A 63 -9.91 6.74 -0.83
N THR A 64 -9.58 7.30 0.33
CA THR A 64 -8.27 7.92 0.53
C THR A 64 -7.14 6.90 0.45
N ALA A 65 -7.27 5.74 1.09
CA ALA A 65 -6.26 4.68 1.03
C ALA A 65 -6.09 4.12 -0.39
N PHE A 66 -7.19 3.94 -1.13
CA PHE A 66 -7.20 3.53 -2.53
C PHE A 66 -6.51 4.57 -3.42
N ALA A 67 -6.77 5.87 -3.21
CA ALA A 67 -6.11 6.94 -3.93
C ALA A 67 -4.61 7.01 -3.63
N GLU A 68 -4.20 6.90 -2.36
CA GLU A 68 -2.80 6.83 -1.95
C GLU A 68 -2.09 5.65 -2.63
N ALA A 69 -2.72 4.47 -2.64
CA ALA A 69 -2.19 3.27 -3.29
C ALA A 69 -1.91 3.47 -4.79
N LEU A 70 -2.76 4.19 -5.51
CA LEU A 70 -2.60 4.41 -6.96
C LEU A 70 -1.58 5.50 -7.33
N ILE A 71 -1.36 6.47 -6.44
CA ILE A 71 -0.59 7.69 -6.72
C ILE A 71 0.87 7.57 -6.24
N GLU A 72 1.19 6.73 -5.26
CA GLU A 72 2.54 6.68 -4.68
C GLU A 72 3.60 5.99 -5.55
N ASP A 73 4.72 6.70 -5.76
CA ASP A 73 5.68 6.53 -6.86
C ASP A 73 6.76 5.44 -6.62
N GLU A 74 7.16 5.19 -5.36
CA GLU A 74 8.44 4.50 -5.13
C GLU A 74 8.38 2.95 -5.20
N ARG A 75 7.18 2.35 -5.14
CA ARG A 75 6.99 0.88 -5.21
C ARG A 75 5.73 0.39 -5.92
N LEU A 76 4.97 1.30 -6.54
CA LEU A 76 3.75 1.05 -7.34
C LEU A 76 3.03 -0.26 -6.97
N PRO A 77 2.28 -0.29 -5.86
CA PRO A 77 1.55 -1.49 -5.49
C PRO A 77 0.53 -1.82 -6.58
N ASP A 78 0.32 -3.11 -6.81
CA ASP A 78 -0.74 -3.59 -7.67
C ASP A 78 -2.03 -3.66 -6.85
N VAL A 79 -3.01 -2.85 -7.23
CA VAL A 79 -4.29 -2.71 -6.57
C VAL A 79 -5.30 -3.61 -7.26
N VAL A 80 -5.82 -4.58 -6.52
CA VAL A 80 -6.82 -5.55 -6.98
C VAL A 80 -8.17 -5.22 -6.36
N THR A 81 -9.24 -5.18 -7.17
CA THR A 81 -10.62 -4.99 -6.68
C THR A 81 -11.64 -5.51 -7.69
N THR A 82 -12.93 -5.46 -7.34
CA THR A 82 -14.03 -5.79 -8.26
C THR A 82 -14.72 -4.52 -8.76
N HIS A 83 -15.42 -4.59 -9.89
CA HIS A 83 -16.26 -3.49 -10.38
C HIS A 83 -17.31 -3.06 -9.34
N HIS A 84 -17.88 -4.04 -8.62
CA HIS A 84 -18.84 -3.80 -7.55
C HIS A 84 -18.21 -3.00 -6.40
N ASP A 85 -17.07 -3.45 -5.88
CA ASP A 85 -16.37 -2.81 -4.77
C ASP A 85 -15.84 -1.42 -5.15
N LEU A 86 -15.33 -1.28 -6.37
CA LEU A 86 -14.87 0.00 -6.90
C LEU A 86 -16.01 1.03 -6.94
N ALA A 87 -17.20 0.63 -7.43
CA ALA A 87 -18.37 1.49 -7.45
C ALA A 87 -18.77 1.94 -6.03
N LEU A 88 -18.65 1.05 -5.03
CA LEU A 88 -18.94 1.38 -3.64
C LEU A 88 -17.93 2.36 -3.03
N ILE A 89 -16.63 2.19 -3.33
CA ILE A 89 -15.55 3.08 -2.87
C ILE A 89 -15.72 4.49 -3.50
N LEU A 90 -16.02 4.52 -4.79
CA LEU A 90 -16.20 5.75 -5.56
C LEU A 90 -17.61 6.36 -5.44
N ARG A 91 -18.48 5.83 -4.57
CA ARG A 91 -19.87 6.31 -4.37
C ARG A 91 -20.64 6.45 -5.70
N GLY A 92 -20.55 5.45 -6.56
CA GLY A 92 -21.25 5.39 -7.84
C GLY A 92 -20.71 6.33 -8.91
N HIS A 93 -19.58 7.01 -8.68
CA HIS A 93 -18.89 7.70 -9.77
C HIS A 93 -18.39 6.65 -10.76
N ARG A 94 -18.79 6.81 -12.03
CA ARG A 94 -18.45 5.86 -13.10
C ARG A 94 -16.94 5.78 -13.26
N ALA A 95 -16.43 4.56 -13.22
CA ALA A 95 -15.03 4.23 -13.46
C ALA A 95 -14.70 4.14 -14.96
N ASP A 96 -15.60 4.56 -15.87
CA ASP A 96 -15.53 4.34 -17.32
C ASP A 96 -14.27 4.94 -18.01
N GLY A 97 -13.35 5.58 -17.28
CA GLY A 97 -12.04 6.02 -17.76
C GLY A 97 -10.84 5.63 -16.88
N THR A 98 -11.02 4.81 -15.83
CA THR A 98 -9.92 4.49 -14.89
C THR A 98 -8.93 3.48 -15.45
N ASN A 99 -9.33 2.67 -16.44
CA ASN A 99 -8.50 1.57 -16.92
C ASN A 99 -7.25 2.04 -17.68
N GLY A 100 -7.33 3.13 -18.46
CA GLY A 100 -6.15 3.68 -19.16
C GLY A 100 -5.22 4.47 -18.26
N ALA A 101 -5.79 5.09 -17.22
CA ALA A 101 -5.12 5.96 -16.27
C ALA A 101 -4.11 5.23 -15.37
N PHE A 102 -4.44 3.99 -14.99
CA PHE A 102 -3.70 3.18 -14.03
C PHE A 102 -3.29 1.85 -14.63
N ASP A 103 -3.04 1.82 -15.94
CA ASP A 103 -2.68 0.60 -16.64
C ASP A 103 -1.48 -0.09 -15.96
N GLY A 104 -1.61 -1.39 -15.70
CA GLY A 104 -0.66 -2.20 -14.95
C GLY A 104 -0.58 -1.96 -13.43
N ARG A 105 -1.39 -1.05 -12.86
CA ARG A 105 -1.45 -0.77 -11.41
C ARG A 105 -2.79 -1.10 -10.77
N LEU A 106 -3.87 -1.00 -11.55
CA LEU A 106 -5.23 -1.28 -11.08
C LEU A 106 -5.79 -2.45 -11.88
N SER A 107 -5.96 -3.59 -11.20
CA SER A 107 -6.59 -4.78 -11.73
C SER A 107 -8.04 -4.83 -11.22
N VAL A 108 -9.00 -4.54 -12.11
CA VAL A 108 -10.44 -4.58 -11.79
C VAL A 108 -11.07 -5.82 -12.43
N PHE A 109 -11.79 -6.57 -11.62
CA PHE A 109 -12.43 -7.83 -12.03
C PHE A 109 -13.96 -7.73 -11.98
N ASP A 110 -14.64 -8.57 -12.76
CA ASP A 110 -16.10 -8.62 -12.78
C ASP A 110 -16.66 -9.25 -11.51
N THR A 111 -16.00 -10.29 -11.00
CA THR A 111 -16.44 -11.04 -9.82
C THR A 111 -15.37 -11.11 -8.73
N LEU A 112 -15.83 -11.44 -7.51
CA LEU A 112 -14.94 -11.77 -6.40
C LEU A 112 -14.06 -12.99 -6.74
N GLU A 113 -14.65 -14.01 -7.37
CA GLU A 113 -13.97 -15.25 -7.76
C GLU A 113 -12.79 -14.97 -8.69
N ASP A 114 -12.99 -14.18 -9.75
CA ASP A 114 -11.93 -13.80 -10.69
C ASP A 114 -10.79 -13.05 -9.97
N SER A 115 -11.13 -12.17 -9.02
CA SER A 115 -10.12 -11.45 -8.24
C SER A 115 -9.33 -12.38 -7.32
N ILE A 116 -9.96 -13.42 -6.78
CA ILE A 116 -9.30 -14.43 -5.95
C ILE A 116 -8.39 -15.30 -6.80
N GLU A 117 -8.86 -15.81 -7.94
CA GLU A 117 -8.04 -16.61 -8.87
C GLU A 117 -6.79 -15.84 -9.29
N HIS A 118 -6.95 -14.55 -9.62
CA HIS A 118 -5.84 -13.67 -9.93
C HIS A 118 -4.83 -13.57 -8.77
N LEU A 119 -5.32 -13.37 -7.54
CA LEU A 119 -4.48 -13.29 -6.35
C LEU A 119 -3.76 -14.62 -6.08
N GLU A 120 -4.43 -15.76 -6.20
CA GLU A 120 -3.82 -17.07 -6.00
C GLU A 120 -2.72 -17.35 -7.04
N ALA A 121 -2.99 -17.09 -8.32
CA ALA A 121 -2.00 -17.20 -9.38
C ALA A 121 -0.79 -16.28 -9.13
N LYS A 122 -1.02 -15.06 -8.61
CA LYS A 122 0.06 -14.14 -8.25
C LYS A 122 0.88 -14.65 -7.06
N ALA A 123 0.25 -15.16 -6.01
CA ALA A 123 0.93 -15.79 -4.88
C ALA A 123 1.82 -16.96 -5.32
N ASP A 124 1.35 -17.79 -6.25
CA ASP A 124 2.12 -18.91 -6.80
C ASP A 124 3.39 -18.44 -7.51
N ARG A 125 3.30 -17.34 -8.26
CA ARG A 125 4.47 -16.70 -8.87
C ARG A 125 5.48 -16.24 -7.83
N VAL A 126 5.02 -15.64 -6.71
CA VAL A 126 5.91 -15.23 -5.61
C VAL A 126 6.61 -16.43 -4.98
N ARG A 127 5.88 -17.50 -4.70
CA ARG A 127 6.44 -18.73 -4.13
C ARG A 127 7.43 -19.41 -5.07
N ALA A 128 7.22 -19.28 -6.39
CA ALA A 128 8.17 -19.70 -7.42
C ALA A 128 9.42 -18.79 -7.52
N GLY A 129 9.52 -17.75 -6.69
CA GLY A 129 10.66 -16.83 -6.65
C GLY A 129 10.59 -15.69 -7.67
N LEU A 130 9.45 -15.49 -8.34
CA LEU A 130 9.28 -14.37 -9.25
C LEU A 130 9.00 -13.08 -8.46
N PRO A 131 9.69 -11.98 -8.79
CA PRO A 131 9.43 -10.70 -8.15
C PRO A 131 8.04 -10.21 -8.56
N VAL A 132 7.22 -9.84 -7.57
CA VAL A 132 5.96 -9.14 -7.78
C VAL A 132 5.92 -7.90 -6.88
N PRO A 133 5.23 -6.83 -7.30
CA PRO A 133 4.99 -5.68 -6.42
C PRO A 133 4.09 -6.07 -5.25
N THR A 134 4.16 -5.30 -4.16
CA THR A 134 3.20 -5.36 -3.06
C THR A 134 1.78 -5.34 -3.62
N THR A 135 0.92 -6.22 -3.13
CA THR A 135 -0.47 -6.32 -3.61
C THR A 135 -1.39 -5.70 -2.59
N ILE A 136 -2.26 -4.79 -3.03
CA ILE A 136 -3.31 -4.23 -2.20
C ILE A 136 -4.64 -4.75 -2.72
N TRP A 137 -5.33 -5.55 -1.93
CA TRP A 137 -6.64 -6.06 -2.28
C TRP A 137 -7.71 -5.27 -1.54
N VAL A 138 -8.60 -4.62 -2.28
CA VAL A 138 -9.72 -3.87 -1.69
C VAL A 138 -11.02 -4.58 -2.02
N THR A 139 -11.74 -5.01 -1.00
CA THR A 139 -13.01 -5.73 -1.18
C THR A 139 -14.01 -5.46 -0.06
N THR A 140 -15.29 -5.69 -0.31
CA THR A 140 -16.36 -5.59 0.69
C THR A 140 -16.67 -6.95 1.30
N LEU A 141 -16.77 -6.99 2.62
CA LEU A 141 -17.19 -8.18 3.35
C LEU A 141 -18.70 -8.38 3.23
N GLY A 142 -19.11 -9.64 3.13
CA GLY A 142 -20.49 -10.07 3.00
C GLY A 142 -20.59 -11.58 3.18
N ASP A 143 -21.44 -12.24 2.40
CA ASP A 143 -21.66 -13.69 2.51
C ASP A 143 -20.41 -14.54 2.23
N ASN A 144 -19.43 -13.96 1.53
CA ASN A 144 -18.18 -14.64 1.13
C ASN A 144 -17.01 -14.40 2.11
N THR A 145 -17.29 -14.00 3.36
CA THR A 145 -16.26 -13.67 4.36
C THR A 145 -15.28 -14.82 4.60
N ASP A 146 -15.76 -16.07 4.64
CA ASP A 146 -14.92 -17.26 4.84
C ASP A 146 -13.95 -17.48 3.67
N VAL A 147 -14.40 -17.22 2.43
CA VAL A 147 -13.56 -17.36 1.23
C VAL A 147 -12.47 -16.27 1.24
N ILE A 148 -12.84 -15.03 1.58
CA ILE A 148 -11.87 -13.93 1.73
C ILE A 148 -10.81 -14.28 2.79
N HIS A 149 -11.23 -14.88 3.91
CA HIS A 149 -10.31 -15.33 4.96
C HIS A 149 -9.36 -16.41 4.45
N GLN A 150 -9.88 -17.41 3.75
CA GLN A 150 -9.05 -18.46 3.13
C GLN A 150 -8.04 -17.88 2.14
N THR A 151 -8.42 -16.92 1.30
CA THR A 151 -7.50 -16.25 0.37
C THR A 151 -6.42 -15.45 1.11
N ILE A 152 -6.77 -14.75 2.19
CA ILE A 152 -5.78 -14.05 3.03
C ILE A 152 -4.80 -15.04 3.68
N ASP A 153 -5.31 -16.14 4.23
CA ASP A 153 -4.50 -17.20 4.83
C ASP A 153 -3.57 -17.85 3.79
N TYR A 154 -4.04 -18.04 2.56
CA TYR A 154 -3.21 -18.51 1.46
C TYR A 154 -2.00 -17.60 1.25
N TRP A 155 -2.20 -16.29 1.35
CA TRP A 155 -1.14 -15.28 1.21
C TRP A 155 -0.28 -15.08 2.46
N ALA A 156 -0.44 -15.89 3.51
CA ALA A 156 0.35 -15.75 4.73
C ALA A 156 1.87 -15.79 4.45
N GLY A 157 2.58 -14.76 4.92
CA GLY A 157 4.02 -14.59 4.70
C GLY A 157 4.41 -13.96 3.36
N LEU A 158 3.44 -13.58 2.53
CA LEU A 158 3.63 -12.83 1.29
C LEU A 158 3.22 -11.35 1.47
N ASP A 159 3.50 -10.51 0.47
CA ASP A 159 3.27 -9.06 0.53
C ASP A 159 1.87 -8.65 0.04
N LEU A 160 0.83 -9.12 0.75
CA LEU A 160 -0.57 -8.76 0.54
C LEU A 160 -1.07 -7.85 1.68
N ILE A 161 -1.69 -6.74 1.29
CA ILE A 161 -2.45 -5.86 2.18
C ILE A 161 -3.92 -5.95 1.79
N ALA A 162 -4.75 -6.55 2.63
CA ALA A 162 -6.20 -6.59 2.42
C ALA A 162 -6.89 -5.43 3.16
N LEU A 163 -7.62 -4.59 2.40
CA LEU A 163 -8.46 -3.51 2.91
C LEU A 163 -9.92 -3.94 2.80
N LEU A 164 -10.52 -4.32 3.92
CA LEU A 164 -11.82 -4.98 3.95
C LEU A 164 -12.90 -4.00 4.39
N ARG A 165 -13.84 -3.66 3.50
CA ARG A 165 -14.98 -2.82 3.87
C ARG A 165 -15.98 -3.63 4.68
N GLY A 166 -16.27 -3.19 5.91
CA GLY A 166 -17.16 -3.88 6.82
C GLY A 166 -16.44 -4.49 8.02
N HIS A 167 -17.20 -5.20 8.84
CA HIS A 167 -16.69 -5.83 10.05
C HIS A 167 -15.98 -7.14 9.71
N TRP A 168 -14.70 -7.25 10.07
CA TRP A 168 -13.86 -8.43 9.86
C TRP A 168 -13.87 -9.34 11.09
N PRO A 169 -14.52 -10.52 11.05
CA PRO A 169 -14.65 -11.38 12.22
C PRO A 169 -13.36 -12.16 12.57
N HIS A 170 -12.43 -12.26 11.62
CA HIS A 170 -11.19 -13.04 11.79
C HIS A 170 -9.98 -12.18 12.19
N GLY A 171 -10.18 -10.92 12.59
CA GLY A 171 -9.05 -10.05 12.88
C GLY A 171 -9.42 -8.65 13.38
N PRO A 172 -8.49 -7.70 13.26
CA PRO A 172 -8.69 -6.35 13.76
C PRO A 172 -9.74 -5.60 12.94
N ASN A 173 -10.41 -4.68 13.60
CA ASN A 173 -11.35 -3.74 13.01
C ASN A 173 -10.96 -2.32 13.35
N ARG A 174 -11.06 -1.42 12.37
CA ARG A 174 -10.83 0.01 12.52
C ARG A 174 -12.11 0.76 12.27
N ARG A 175 -12.39 1.70 13.18
CA ARG A 175 -13.49 2.64 13.11
C ARG A 175 -12.94 4.04 12.86
N PRO A 176 -12.90 4.49 11.59
CA PRO A 176 -12.40 5.81 11.28
C PRO A 176 -13.25 6.87 11.98
N HIS A 177 -12.59 7.86 12.60
CA HIS A 177 -13.26 8.98 13.22
C HIS A 177 -12.75 10.29 12.61
N PRO A 178 -13.63 11.28 12.35
CA PRO A 178 -13.28 12.53 11.66
C PRO A 178 -12.21 13.35 12.40
N ALA A 179 -12.17 13.29 13.74
CA ALA A 179 -11.19 14.02 14.55
C ALA A 179 -9.74 13.52 14.41
N HIS A 180 -9.52 12.33 13.82
CA HIS A 180 -8.20 11.76 13.61
C HIS A 180 -7.78 11.77 12.14
N TRP A 181 -8.51 12.52 11.31
CA TRP A 181 -8.00 12.87 9.99
C TRP A 181 -6.70 13.66 10.19
N PRO A 182 -5.60 13.33 9.50
CA PRO A 182 -4.38 14.13 9.60
C PRO A 182 -4.73 15.55 9.14
N THR A 183 -4.84 16.49 10.07
CA THR A 183 -5.14 17.91 9.81
C THR A 183 -4.08 18.58 8.93
N THR A 184 -2.93 17.94 8.78
CA THR A 184 -1.86 18.31 7.86
C THR A 184 -2.14 17.95 6.39
N ILE A 185 -3.19 17.18 6.10
CA ILE A 185 -3.80 17.13 4.75
C ILE A 185 -4.69 18.38 4.63
N THR A 186 -4.09 19.56 4.74
CA THR A 186 -4.79 20.85 4.72
C THR A 186 -5.21 21.25 3.31
N HIS A 187 -4.71 20.56 2.28
CA HIS A 187 -5.48 20.36 1.06
C HIS A 187 -6.41 19.20 1.33
N ALA A 188 -7.55 19.48 1.95
CA ALA A 188 -8.66 18.54 1.94
C ALA A 188 -8.74 17.96 0.52
N PHE A 189 -8.60 16.63 0.41
CA PHE A 189 -9.20 15.95 -0.72
C PHE A 189 -10.70 16.25 -0.61
N SER A 190 -11.10 17.38 -1.18
CA SER A 190 -12.38 17.49 -1.87
C SER A 190 -12.50 16.23 -2.75
N ALA A 191 -13.69 15.86 -3.20
CA ALA A 191 -13.74 14.90 -4.30
C ALA A 191 -12.83 15.33 -5.49
N GLN A 192 -12.51 16.64 -5.58
CA GLN A 192 -11.57 17.24 -6.53
C GLN A 192 -10.26 16.48 -6.71
N PRO A 193 -9.32 16.27 -5.75
CA PRO A 193 -8.00 15.77 -6.17
C PRO A 193 -8.00 14.30 -6.62
N LEU A 194 -9.00 13.49 -6.21
CA LEU A 194 -9.21 12.18 -6.83
C LEU A 194 -9.88 12.36 -8.19
N GLN A 195 -10.91 13.20 -8.33
CA GLN A 195 -11.55 13.49 -9.61
C GLN A 195 -10.60 14.17 -10.62
N ASP A 196 -9.67 14.98 -10.16
CA ASP A 196 -8.64 15.71 -10.91
C ASP A 196 -7.51 14.75 -11.27
N ALA A 197 -7.12 13.83 -10.38
CA ALA A 197 -6.23 12.73 -10.74
C ALA A 197 -6.89 11.83 -11.78
N LEU A 198 -8.15 11.44 -11.56
CA LEU A 198 -8.93 10.64 -12.51
C LEU A 198 -9.11 11.39 -13.85
N ALA A 199 -9.39 12.69 -13.83
CA ALA A 199 -9.57 13.52 -15.02
C ALA A 199 -8.26 13.84 -15.73
N ALA A 200 -7.16 14.07 -15.00
CA ALA A 200 -5.82 14.26 -15.58
C ALA A 200 -5.28 13.00 -16.23
N LEU A 201 -5.84 11.84 -15.88
CA LEU A 201 -5.50 10.56 -16.46
C LEU A 201 -6.47 10.11 -17.57
N GLN A 202 -7.54 10.88 -17.84
CA GLN A 202 -8.36 10.69 -19.04
C GLN A 202 -7.62 11.27 -20.26
N PRO A 203 -7.55 10.53 -21.38
CA PRO A 203 -6.95 11.05 -22.61
C PRO A 203 -7.73 12.29 -23.09
N PRO A 204 -7.04 13.30 -23.66
CA PRO A 204 -7.72 14.47 -24.20
C PRO A 204 -8.68 14.06 -25.32
N SER A 205 -9.93 14.51 -25.21
CA SER A 205 -11.01 14.29 -26.19
C SER A 205 -10.72 14.90 -27.55
#